data_AF-A0A8H4APK7-F1
#
_entry.id   AF-A0A8H4APK7-F1
#
_cell.length_a   1.000
_cell.length_b   1.000
_cell.length_c   1.000
_cell.angle_alpha   90.00
_cell.angle_beta   90.00
_cell.angle_gamma   90.00
#
_symmetry.space_group_name_H-M   'P 1'
#
loop_
_entity.id
_entity.type
_entity.pdbx_description
1 polymer ?
#
loop_
_entity_poly.entity_id
_entity_poly.type
_entity_poly.pdbx_seq_one_letter_code
_entity_poly.pdbx_strand_id
1 'polypeptide(L)'
;MVNANECTLLEGELDLKDFVNLQYLYVYGAGPGQDQQQKLTNLKIDKCNKLTSLQCNNPPISKITVGENKQLITDLAKKIEEENLEHQVSVTKSKFNEDYKLWLDILLETQQEVLQNDNTFARKQLEKIKKRLSTVLTTEEIQELLGKVVEINELEIQLKNLKI
;
A
#
# COMPACT_ATOMS: atom_id res chain seq x y z
N MET A 1 27.44 -24.01 -10.75
CA MET A 1 26.30 -23.23 -11.26
C MET A 1 25.39 -22.98 -10.07
N VAL A 2 25.26 -21.73 -9.60
CA VAL A 2 24.26 -21.37 -8.60
C VAL A 2 23.00 -20.99 -9.36
N ASN A 3 21.92 -21.74 -9.14
CA ASN A 3 20.62 -21.53 -9.77
C ASN A 3 20.01 -20.23 -9.22
N ALA A 4 19.71 -19.27 -10.09
CA ALA A 4 19.24 -17.93 -9.72
C ALA A 4 17.75 -17.87 -9.27
N ASN A 5 17.19 -18.97 -8.76
CA ASN A 5 15.76 -19.08 -8.40
C ASN A 5 15.52 -19.42 -6.92
N GLU A 6 16.53 -19.42 -6.08
CA GLU A 6 16.33 -19.57 -4.63
C GLU A 6 15.94 -18.21 -4.03
N CYS A 7 14.64 -18.01 -3.82
CA CYS A 7 14.13 -16.90 -3.03
C CYS A 7 14.47 -17.18 -1.55
N THR A 8 15.52 -16.54 -1.05
CA THR A 8 15.94 -16.68 0.35
C THR A 8 14.90 -16.10 1.29
N LEU A 9 14.42 -16.89 2.25
CA LEU A 9 13.56 -16.40 3.32
C LEU A 9 14.37 -15.46 4.23
N LEU A 10 14.01 -14.18 4.26
CA LEU A 10 14.57 -13.21 5.19
C LEU A 10 13.69 -13.13 6.44
N GLU A 11 14.30 -13.27 7.61
CA GLU A 11 13.63 -13.16 8.91
C GLU A 11 14.35 -12.12 9.80
N GLY A 12 13.60 -11.41 10.63
CA GLY A 12 14.16 -10.51 11.64
C GLY A 12 14.66 -9.19 11.05
N GLU A 13 15.97 -8.97 11.06
CA GLU A 13 16.63 -7.72 10.69
C GLU A 13 17.64 -7.92 9.55
N LEU A 14 17.55 -7.09 8.51
CA LEU A 14 18.53 -7.01 7.43
C LEU A 14 19.33 -5.71 7.56
N ASP A 15 20.63 -5.82 7.88
CA ASP A 15 21.56 -4.69 7.97
C ASP A 15 22.48 -4.63 6.75
N LEU A 16 22.35 -3.57 5.95
CA LEU A 16 23.10 -3.34 4.73
C LEU A 16 24.24 -2.33 4.89
N LYS A 17 24.74 -2.11 6.12
CA LYS A 17 25.80 -1.14 6.42
C LYS A 17 27.07 -1.26 5.55
N ASP A 18 27.43 -2.47 5.11
CA ASP A 18 28.64 -2.72 4.32
C ASP A 18 28.45 -2.39 2.82
N PHE A 19 27.21 -2.17 2.39
CA PHE A 19 26.84 -1.87 1.00
C PHE A 19 26.80 -0.36 0.74
N VAL A 20 27.89 0.34 1.02
CA VAL A 20 28.00 1.81 0.90
C VAL A 20 27.80 2.35 -0.53
N ASN A 21 28.00 1.49 -1.54
CA ASN A 21 27.81 1.82 -2.95
C ASN A 21 26.46 1.38 -3.52
N LEU A 22 25.57 0.82 -2.69
CA LEU A 22 24.25 0.36 -3.11
C LEU A 22 23.44 1.53 -3.68
N GLN A 23 22.98 1.40 -4.92
CA GLN A 23 22.16 2.41 -5.60
C GLN A 23 20.69 2.00 -5.71
N TYR A 24 20.45 0.71 -5.90
CA TYR A 24 19.12 0.16 -6.11
C TYR A 24 18.92 -1.00 -5.13
N LEU A 25 17.81 -0.97 -4.39
CA LEU A 25 17.39 -2.05 -3.51
C LEU A 25 15.94 -2.41 -3.81
N TYR A 26 15.71 -3.68 -4.14
CA TYR A 26 14.38 -4.25 -4.31
C TYR A 26 14.16 -5.31 -3.24
N VAL A 27 13.16 -5.10 -2.38
CA VAL A 27 12.74 -6.03 -1.34
C VAL A 27 11.39 -6.60 -1.73
N TYR A 28 11.40 -7.88 -2.08
CA TYR A 28 10.19 -8.61 -2.40
C TYR A 28 9.65 -9.27 -1.13
N GLY A 29 8.46 -8.87 -0.71
CA GLY A 29 7.82 -9.32 0.52
C GLY A 29 7.12 -10.67 0.41
N ALA A 30 6.97 -11.23 -0.79
CA ALA A 30 6.58 -12.62 -0.96
C ALA A 30 7.79 -13.53 -0.71
N GLY A 31 7.60 -14.56 0.11
CA GLY A 31 8.52 -15.65 0.33
C GLY A 31 8.49 -16.67 -0.83
N PRO A 32 9.21 -17.79 -0.69
CA PRO A 32 9.36 -18.78 -1.77
C PRO A 32 8.07 -19.52 -2.19
N GLY A 33 6.93 -19.25 -1.55
CA GLY A 33 5.62 -19.82 -1.90
C GLY A 33 4.55 -18.74 -2.09
N GLN A 34 3.55 -19.00 -2.94
CA GLN A 34 2.48 -18.03 -3.30
C GLN A 34 1.69 -17.49 -2.08
N ASP A 35 1.74 -18.20 -0.95
CA ASP A 35 1.04 -17.83 0.30
C ASP A 35 1.99 -17.54 1.48
N GLN A 36 3.31 -17.49 1.25
CA GLN A 36 4.27 -17.18 2.30
C GLN A 36 4.71 -15.73 2.19
N GLN A 37 4.51 -14.95 3.24
CA GLN A 37 5.13 -13.62 3.35
C GLN A 37 6.54 -13.80 3.93
N GLN A 38 7.48 -12.92 3.56
CA GLN A 38 8.77 -12.84 4.25
C GLN A 38 8.55 -12.57 5.75
N LYS A 39 9.54 -12.78 6.62
CA LYS A 39 9.44 -12.38 8.04
C LYS A 39 10.43 -11.28 8.38
N LEU A 40 10.85 -10.53 7.37
CA LEU A 40 11.72 -9.39 7.54
C LEU A 40 10.93 -8.29 8.22
N THR A 41 11.28 -8.00 9.47
CA THR A 41 10.59 -7.01 10.31
C THR A 41 11.32 -5.68 10.35
N ASN A 42 12.64 -5.69 10.09
CA ASN A 42 13.50 -4.51 10.16
C ASN A 42 14.51 -4.46 9.00
N LEU A 43 14.63 -3.31 8.34
CA LEU A 43 15.62 -3.06 7.28
C LEU A 43 16.51 -1.88 7.67
N LYS A 44 17.82 -2.07 7.79
CA LYS A 44 18.81 -1.02 8.05
C LYS A 44 19.62 -0.72 6.80
N ILE A 45 19.55 0.52 6.35
CA ILE A 45 20.20 1.06 5.15
C ILE A 45 20.88 2.39 5.47
N ASP A 46 21.28 2.60 6.72
CA ASP A 46 21.77 3.87 7.22
C ASP A 46 23.14 4.29 6.68
N LYS A 47 23.91 3.33 6.13
CA LYS A 47 25.18 3.59 5.44
C LYS A 47 25.09 3.52 3.92
N CYS A 48 23.90 3.28 3.36
CA CYS A 48 23.67 3.20 1.92
C CYS A 48 23.51 4.60 1.30
N ASN A 49 24.55 5.43 1.41
CA ASN A 49 24.50 6.85 1.05
C ASN A 49 24.29 7.11 -0.46
N LYS A 50 24.54 6.10 -1.30
CA LYS A 50 24.32 6.16 -2.75
C LYS A 50 22.97 5.58 -3.19
N LEU A 51 22.12 5.15 -2.26
CA LEU A 51 20.83 4.55 -2.57
C LEU A 51 19.93 5.61 -3.19
N THR A 52 19.55 5.40 -4.44
CA THR A 52 18.65 6.29 -5.20
C THR A 52 17.26 5.69 -5.35
N SER A 53 17.14 4.36 -5.25
CA SER A 53 15.89 3.65 -5.41
C SER A 53 15.73 2.55 -4.38
N LEU A 54 14.61 2.60 -3.66
CA LEU A 54 14.18 1.56 -2.73
C LEU A 54 12.75 1.17 -3.07
N GLN A 55 12.58 -0.08 -3.46
CA GLN A 55 11.28 -0.66 -3.74
C GLN A 55 11.03 -1.78 -2.74
N CYS A 56 9.86 -1.73 -2.15
CA CYS A 56 9.30 -2.75 -1.29
C CYS A 56 7.99 -3.19 -1.95
N ASN A 57 7.75 -4.49 -2.06
CA ASN A 57 6.50 -5.02 -2.59
C ASN A 57 5.94 -6.03 -1.59
N ASN A 58 4.87 -5.68 -0.88
CA ASN A 58 4.22 -6.53 0.11
C ASN A 58 5.09 -7.03 1.29
N PRO A 59 6.09 -6.29 1.82
CA PRO A 59 6.87 -6.81 2.93
C PRO A 59 6.15 -6.59 4.27
N PRO A 60 6.28 -7.49 5.26
CA PRO A 60 5.76 -7.26 6.61
C PRO A 60 6.73 -6.40 7.45
N ILE A 61 7.42 -5.48 6.78
CA ILE A 61 8.41 -4.63 7.42
C ILE A 61 7.69 -3.59 8.26
N SER A 62 7.78 -3.77 9.58
CA SER A 62 7.25 -2.83 10.57
C SER A 62 8.18 -1.63 10.83
N LYS A 63 9.47 -1.75 10.47
CA LYS A 63 10.50 -0.77 10.81
C LYS A 63 11.60 -0.67 9.76
N ILE A 64 11.99 0.55 9.39
CA ILE A 64 13.12 0.81 8.47
C ILE A 64 14.02 1.86 9.10
N THR A 65 15.32 1.56 9.21
CA THR A 65 16.35 2.47 9.71
C THR A 65 17.17 2.98 8.54
N VAL A 66 17.08 4.27 8.25
CA VAL A 66 17.76 4.92 7.12
C VAL A 66 18.57 6.10 7.68
N GLY A 67 19.69 6.42 7.05
CA GLY A 67 20.65 7.44 7.48
C GLY A 67 20.22 8.82 7.01
N GLU A 68 21.11 9.56 6.35
CA GLU A 68 20.83 10.94 5.89
C GLU A 68 19.77 11.04 4.76
N ASN A 69 19.29 9.91 4.24
CA ASN A 69 18.31 9.81 3.14
C ASN A 69 16.85 10.07 3.59
N LYS A 70 16.59 11.23 4.21
CA LYS A 70 15.27 11.60 4.78
C LYS A 70 14.10 11.65 3.78
N GLN A 71 14.37 11.99 2.52
CA GLN A 71 13.33 12.01 1.48
C GLN A 71 12.87 10.58 1.14
N LEU A 72 13.82 9.65 0.96
CA LEU A 72 13.52 8.23 0.73
C LEU A 72 12.74 7.60 1.89
N ILE A 73 12.99 8.03 3.14
CA ILE A 73 12.19 7.61 4.31
C ILE A 73 10.72 8.02 4.14
N THR A 74 10.51 9.28 3.79
CA THR A 74 9.17 9.86 3.68
C THR A 74 8.39 9.18 2.56
N ASP A 75 9.05 8.90 1.45
CA ASP A 75 8.43 8.31 0.27
C ASP A 75 8.11 6.82 0.48
N LEU A 76 9.04 6.08 1.09
CA LEU A 76 8.83 4.67 1.41
C LEU A 76 7.78 4.48 2.49
N ALA A 77 7.76 5.32 3.52
CA ALA A 77 6.73 5.26 4.56
C ALA A 77 5.33 5.52 3.98
N LYS A 78 5.19 6.52 3.09
CA LYS A 78 3.94 6.78 2.36
C LYS A 78 3.49 5.59 1.52
N LYS A 79 4.43 4.93 0.84
CA LYS A 79 4.12 3.76 0.01
C LYS A 79 3.74 2.52 0.84
N ILE A 80 4.40 2.30 1.97
CA ILE A 80 4.02 1.21 2.88
C ILE A 80 2.62 1.45 3.44
N GLU A 81 2.28 2.69 3.79
CA GLU A 81 0.94 3.04 4.27
C GLU A 81 -0.12 2.86 3.18
N GLU A 82 0.16 3.30 1.94
CA GLU A 82 -0.69 3.08 0.78
C GLU A 82 -1.00 1.58 0.58
N GLU A 83 0.03 0.72 0.51
CA GLU A 83 -0.12 -0.73 0.35
C GLU A 83 -0.90 -1.37 1.52
N ASN A 84 -0.69 -0.90 2.75
CA ASN A 84 -1.41 -1.37 3.93
C ASN A 84 -2.91 -1.02 3.87
N LEU A 85 -3.24 0.20 3.47
CA LEU A 85 -4.63 0.65 3.31
C LEU A 85 -5.33 -0.12 2.17
N GLU A 86 -4.67 -0.32 1.04
CA GLU A 86 -5.17 -1.14 -0.07
C GLU A 86 -5.49 -2.58 0.37
N HIS A 87 -4.57 -3.19 1.13
CA HIS A 87 -4.77 -4.52 1.69
C HIS A 87 -5.98 -4.56 2.62
N GLN A 88 -6.14 -3.59 3.52
CA GLN A 88 -7.31 -3.51 4.40
C GLN A 88 -8.64 -3.35 3.64
N VAL A 89 -8.65 -2.55 2.56
CA VAL A 89 -9.81 -2.42 1.68
C VAL A 89 -10.13 -3.77 1.01
N SER A 90 -9.12 -4.45 0.46
CA SER A 90 -9.27 -5.77 -0.19
C SER A 90 -9.80 -6.84 0.78
N VAL A 91 -9.24 -6.92 1.99
CA VAL A 91 -9.71 -7.82 3.05
C VAL A 91 -11.13 -7.51 3.49
N THR A 92 -11.52 -6.23 3.50
CA THR A 92 -12.89 -5.85 3.81
C THR A 92 -13.84 -6.31 2.70
N LYS A 93 -13.49 -6.07 1.43
CA LYS A 93 -14.26 -6.54 0.27
C LYS A 93 -14.44 -8.05 0.25
N SER A 94 -13.42 -8.82 0.64
CA SER A 94 -13.46 -10.29 0.56
C SER A 94 -14.49 -10.93 1.50
N LYS A 95 -14.92 -10.22 2.56
CA LYS A 95 -15.95 -10.68 3.52
C LYS A 95 -17.39 -10.62 2.97
N PHE A 96 -17.59 -9.99 1.83
CA PHE A 96 -18.91 -9.79 1.23
C PHE A 96 -19.20 -10.81 0.12
N ASN A 97 -20.49 -11.04 -0.16
CA ASN A 97 -20.91 -11.80 -1.34
C ASN A 97 -20.66 -11.00 -2.63
N GLU A 98 -20.77 -11.65 -3.79
CA GLU A 98 -20.53 -11.05 -5.12
C GLU A 98 -21.33 -9.76 -5.35
N ASP A 99 -22.62 -9.73 -4.98
CA ASP A 99 -23.47 -8.55 -5.17
C ASP A 99 -23.00 -7.35 -4.34
N TYR A 100 -22.63 -7.58 -3.08
CA TYR A 100 -22.14 -6.52 -2.19
C TYR A 100 -20.72 -6.08 -2.55
N LYS A 101 -19.87 -6.98 -3.06
CA LYS A 101 -18.57 -6.63 -3.64
C LYS A 101 -18.75 -5.67 -4.82
N LEU A 102 -19.67 -5.98 -5.74
CA LEU A 102 -20.00 -5.10 -6.85
C LEU A 102 -20.49 -3.73 -6.37
N TRP A 103 -21.39 -3.68 -5.37
CA TRP A 103 -21.85 -2.41 -4.81
C TRP A 103 -20.73 -1.61 -4.13
N LEU A 104 -19.79 -2.28 -3.45
CA LEU A 104 -18.60 -1.66 -2.87
C LEU A 104 -17.67 -1.11 -3.95
N ASP A 105 -17.42 -1.85 -5.04
CA ASP A 105 -16.60 -1.37 -6.14
C ASP A 105 -17.20 -0.11 -6.78
N ILE A 106 -18.50 -0.13 -7.08
CA ILE A 106 -19.21 1.04 -7.60
C ILE A 106 -19.17 2.20 -6.60
N LEU A 107 -19.29 1.94 -5.28
CA LEU A 107 -19.17 2.98 -4.25
C LEU A 107 -17.80 3.68 -4.32
N LEU A 108 -16.72 2.90 -4.39
CA LEU A 108 -15.36 3.42 -4.38
C LEU A 108 -15.02 4.16 -5.68
N GLU A 109 -15.40 3.61 -6.83
CA GLU A 109 -15.24 4.28 -8.14
C GLU A 109 -16.00 5.61 -8.19
N THR A 110 -17.24 5.62 -7.69
CA THR A 110 -18.06 6.83 -7.66
C THR A 110 -17.46 7.87 -6.71
N GLN A 111 -16.90 7.46 -5.57
CA GLN A 111 -16.19 8.35 -4.66
C GLN A 111 -14.97 8.97 -5.35
N GLN A 112 -14.20 8.19 -6.11
CA GLN A 112 -13.04 8.68 -6.84
C GLN A 112 -13.44 9.73 -7.89
N GLU A 113 -14.51 9.49 -8.64
CA GLU A 113 -15.06 10.47 -9.61
C GLU A 113 -15.51 11.77 -8.93
N VAL A 114 -16.13 11.68 -7.74
CA VAL A 114 -16.51 12.86 -6.95
C VAL A 114 -15.28 13.65 -6.52
N LEU A 115 -14.20 12.98 -6.10
CA LEU A 115 -12.96 13.63 -5.68
C LEU A 115 -12.24 14.32 -6.85
N GLN A 116 -12.30 13.75 -8.05
CA GLN A 116 -11.59 14.28 -9.23
C GLN A 116 -12.33 15.43 -9.91
N ASN A 117 -13.64 15.28 -10.13
CA ASN A 117 -14.38 16.13 -11.06
C ASN A 117 -15.52 16.95 -10.42
N ASP A 118 -15.68 16.86 -9.09
CA ASP A 118 -16.82 17.41 -8.34
C ASP A 118 -18.18 17.28 -9.08
N ASN A 119 -18.46 16.06 -9.55
CA ASN A 119 -19.61 15.81 -10.39
C ASN A 119 -20.89 15.65 -9.53
N THR A 120 -21.86 16.54 -9.73
CA THR A 120 -23.16 16.49 -9.03
C THR A 120 -23.92 15.18 -9.28
N PHE A 121 -23.80 14.59 -10.47
CA PHE A 121 -24.37 13.28 -10.76
C PHE A 121 -23.67 12.19 -9.97
N ALA A 122 -22.33 12.19 -9.91
CA ALA A 122 -21.57 11.24 -9.13
C ALA A 122 -21.91 11.34 -7.63
N ARG A 123 -22.05 12.55 -7.08
CA ARG A 123 -22.53 12.75 -5.69
C ARG A 123 -23.91 12.11 -5.45
N LYS A 124 -24.84 12.27 -6.39
CA LYS A 124 -26.17 11.64 -6.30
C LYS A 124 -26.12 10.12 -6.41
N GLN A 125 -25.22 9.57 -7.22
CA GLN A 125 -25.02 8.13 -7.30
C GLN A 125 -24.39 7.57 -6.02
N LEU A 126 -23.38 8.25 -5.49
CA LEU A 126 -22.72 7.90 -4.25
C LEU A 126 -23.74 7.77 -3.10
N GLU A 127 -24.63 8.75 -2.95
CA GLU A 127 -25.67 8.71 -1.92
C GLU A 127 -26.69 7.57 -2.11
N LYS A 128 -27.00 7.20 -3.37
CA LYS A 128 -27.87 6.05 -3.64
C LYS A 128 -27.20 4.73 -3.27
N ILE A 129 -25.91 4.59 -3.57
CA ILE A 129 -25.14 3.38 -3.28
C ILE A 129 -24.94 3.24 -1.78
N LYS A 130 -24.59 4.32 -1.07
CA LYS A 130 -24.53 4.35 0.40
C LYS A 130 -25.81 3.81 1.01
N LYS A 131 -26.97 4.33 0.59
CA LYS A 131 -28.28 3.85 1.10
C LYS A 131 -28.54 2.36 0.84
N ARG A 132 -28.07 1.82 -0.29
CA ARG A 132 -28.21 0.38 -0.59
C ARG A 132 -27.29 -0.45 0.31
N LEU A 133 -26.05 0.00 0.49
CA LEU A 133 -25.07 -0.65 1.34
C LEU A 133 -25.41 -0.54 2.83
N SER A 134 -26.14 0.50 3.26
CA SER A 134 -26.62 0.66 4.64
C SER A 134 -27.57 -0.44 5.12
N THR A 135 -28.01 -1.32 4.23
CA THR A 135 -28.78 -2.52 4.59
C THR A 135 -27.91 -3.65 5.15
N VAL A 136 -26.59 -3.59 4.96
CA VAL A 136 -25.62 -4.64 5.31
C VAL A 136 -24.39 -4.08 6.03
N LEU A 137 -24.07 -2.81 5.81
CA LEU A 137 -22.98 -2.09 6.47
C LEU A 137 -23.54 -1.00 7.37
N THR A 138 -22.87 -0.78 8.48
CA THR A 138 -23.09 0.39 9.32
C THR A 138 -22.61 1.66 8.61
N THR A 139 -23.10 2.81 9.04
CA THR A 139 -22.63 4.09 8.48
C THR A 139 -21.15 4.31 8.80
N GLU A 140 -20.71 3.85 9.96
CA GLU A 140 -19.33 3.89 10.42
C GLU A 140 -18.41 3.09 9.50
N GLU A 141 -18.77 1.85 9.14
CA GLU A 141 -17.98 1.02 8.22
C GLU A 141 -17.89 1.63 6.81
N ILE A 142 -18.99 2.22 6.32
CA ILE A 142 -19.01 2.92 5.03
C ILE A 142 -18.09 4.14 5.08
N GLN A 143 -18.16 4.94 6.15
CA GLN A 143 -17.32 6.12 6.33
C GLN A 143 -15.85 5.75 6.48
N GLU A 144 -15.53 4.69 7.22
CA GLU A 144 -14.17 4.18 7.38
C GLU A 144 -13.59 3.77 6.03
N LEU A 145 -14.32 2.99 5.22
CA LEU A 145 -13.88 2.59 3.88
C LEU A 145 -13.65 3.78 2.96
N LEU A 146 -14.57 4.75 2.94
CA LEU A 146 -14.43 5.95 2.13
C LEU A 146 -13.24 6.81 2.60
N GLY A 147 -13.00 6.89 3.90
CA GLY A 147 -11.84 7.59 4.49
C GLY A 147 -10.52 6.97 4.03
N LYS A 148 -10.40 5.64 4.11
CA LYS A 148 -9.20 4.92 3.65
C LYS A 148 -8.91 5.16 2.15
N VAL A 149 -9.94 5.21 1.31
CA VAL A 149 -9.77 5.50 -0.12
C VAL A 149 -9.36 6.94 -0.40
N VAL A 150 -9.85 7.90 0.38
CA VAL A 150 -9.37 9.29 0.30
C VAL A 150 -7.89 9.36 0.65
N GLU A 151 -7.47 8.70 1.74
CA GLU A 151 -6.08 8.66 2.18
C GLU A 151 -5.15 8.01 1.14
N ILE A 152 -5.55 6.87 0.56
CA ILE A 152 -4.84 6.23 -0.56
C ILE A 152 -4.64 7.22 -1.72
N ASN A 153 -5.71 7.90 -2.15
CA ASN A 153 -5.64 8.84 -3.27
C ASN A 153 -4.72 10.04 -2.97
N GLU A 154 -4.71 10.55 -1.73
CA GLU A 154 -3.78 11.60 -1.31
C GLU A 154 -2.31 11.12 -1.33
N LEU A 155 -2.05 9.90 -0.85
CA LEU A 155 -0.72 9.28 -0.87
C LEU A 155 -0.24 9.06 -2.32
N GLU A 156 -1.10 8.55 -3.20
CA GLU A 156 -0.81 8.39 -4.62
C GLU A 156 -0.40 9.71 -5.29
N ILE A 157 -1.15 10.79 -5.03
CA ILE A 157 -0.86 12.12 -5.60
C ILE A 157 0.50 12.61 -5.11
N GLN A 158 0.77 12.48 -3.81
CA GLN A 158 2.06 12.87 -3.23
C GLN A 158 3.21 12.08 -3.87
N LEU A 159 3.05 10.76 -4.04
CA LEU A 159 4.04 9.89 -4.67
C LEU A 159 4.25 10.18 -6.17
N LYS A 160 3.19 10.54 -6.90
CA LYS A 160 3.28 10.97 -8.31
C LYS A 160 4.08 12.26 -8.45
N ASN A 161 3.87 13.22 -7.55
CA ASN A 161 4.58 14.51 -7.55
C ASN A 161 6.07 14.39 -7.16
N LEU A 162 6.51 13.24 -6.65
CA LEU A 162 7.89 12.97 -6.27
C LEU A 162 8.72 12.32 -7.40
N LYS A 163 8.08 11.77 -8.44
CA LYS A 163 8.77 11.25 -9.63
C LYS A 163 9.11 12.41 -10.57
N ILE A 164 10.25 13.05 -10.36
CA ILE A 164 10.93 13.95 -11.32
C ILE A 164 12.05 13.19 -12.01
#